data_AF-Q4C8M4-F1
#
_entry.id   AF-Q4C8M4-F1
#
_cell.length_a   1.000
_cell.length_b   1.000
_cell.length_c   1.000
_cell.angle_alpha   90.00
_cell.angle_beta   90.00
_cell.angle_gamma   90.00
#
_symmetry.space_group_name_H-M   'P 1'
#
loop_
_entity.id
_entity.type
_entity.pdbx_description
1 polymer ?
#
loop_
_entity_poly.entity_id
_entity_poly.type
_entity_poly.pdbx_seq_one_letter_code
_entity_poly.pdbx_strand_id
1 'polypeptide(L)'
;MDSIRLQRLRCLSDTGEIKIKPITILVGENSSGKSTFLRFFPLLKQSVESRTIGPVLWNGRLVDFGNYKDAHQKHSEEDICLEFKFEIPSFPKNNA
;
A
#
# COMPACT_ATOMS: atom_id res chain seq x y z
N MET A 1 -1.09 -5.69 -11.41
CA MET A 1 -0.79 -4.52 -10.58
C MET A 1 0.57 -4.04 -11.02
N ASP A 2 0.59 -2.89 -11.68
CA ASP A 2 1.76 -2.42 -12.41
C ASP A 2 2.51 -1.36 -11.60
N SER A 3 1.76 -0.56 -10.83
CA SER A 3 2.34 0.37 -9.87
C SER A 3 1.49 0.55 -8.63
N ILE A 4 2.16 1.01 -7.57
CA ILE A 4 1.58 1.39 -6.28
C ILE A 4 2.10 2.78 -5.93
N ARG A 5 1.26 3.61 -5.32
CA ARG A 5 1.67 4.82 -4.60
C ARG A 5 1.05 4.85 -3.22
N LEU A 6 1.88 5.12 -2.21
CA LEU A 6 1.48 5.23 -0.81
C LEU A 6 1.71 6.67 -0.36
N GLN A 7 0.71 7.26 0.28
CA GLN A 7 0.82 8.60 0.84
C GLN A 7 0.34 8.61 2.28
N ARG A 8 1.09 9.32 3.12
CA ARG A 8 0.82 9.54 4.55
C ARG A 8 0.72 8.24 5.37
N LEU A 9 1.46 7.20 4.97
CA LEU A 9 1.55 5.94 5.71
C LEU A 9 2.84 5.93 6.55
N ARG A 10 2.72 6.21 7.85
CA ARG A 10 3.82 6.40 8.81
C ARG A 10 4.82 7.46 8.31
N CYS A 11 6.06 7.06 7.98
CA CYS A 11 7.09 7.95 7.46
C CYS A 11 7.06 8.11 5.92
N LEU A 12 6.18 7.39 5.22
CA LEU A 12 6.02 7.52 3.78
C LEU A 12 5.07 8.68 3.48
N SER A 13 5.61 9.90 3.32
CA SER A 13 4.80 11.07 2.95
C SER A 13 4.14 10.90 1.60
N ASP A 14 4.95 10.58 0.60
CA ASP A 14 4.52 10.25 -0.75
C ASP A 14 5.64 9.42 -1.40
N THR A 15 5.32 8.20 -1.80
CA THR A 15 6.30 7.34 -2.49
C THR A 15 6.49 7.72 -3.97
N GLY A 16 5.62 8.55 -4.51
CA GLY A 16 5.39 8.63 -5.95
C GLY A 16 4.88 7.29 -6.51
N GLU A 17 4.75 7.22 -7.84
CA GLU A 17 4.40 5.98 -8.52
C GLU A 17 5.60 5.01 -8.50
N ILE A 18 5.47 3.91 -7.76
CA ILE A 18 6.46 2.82 -7.74
C ILE A 18 5.98 1.71 -8.66
N LYS A 19 6.72 1.50 -9.76
CA LYS A 19 6.50 0.36 -10.66
C LYS A 19 6.95 -0.94 -10.00
N ILE A 20 6.07 -1.94 -10.00
CA ILE A 20 6.35 -3.27 -9.44
C ILE A 20 6.85 -4.17 -10.56
N LYS A 21 8.13 -4.55 -10.49
CA LYS A 21 8.77 -5.48 -11.43
C LYS A 21 8.87 -6.87 -10.78
N PRO A 22 8.99 -7.96 -11.58
CA PRO A 22 9.17 -9.32 -11.06
C PRO A 22 10.27 -9.44 -9.99
N ILE A 23 11.34 -8.66 -10.14
CA ILE A 23 12.35 -8.44 -9.12
C ILE A 23 12.40 -6.94 -8.84
N THR A 24 12.08 -6.56 -7.60
CA THR A 24 12.15 -5.17 -7.12
C THR A 24 13.05 -5.14 -5.88
N ILE A 25 14.12 -4.34 -5.95
CA ILE A 25 15.09 -4.21 -4.84
C ILE A 25 14.85 -2.86 -4.16
N LEU A 26 14.69 -2.89 -2.84
CA LEU A 26 14.46 -1.70 -2.03
C LEU A 26 15.72 -1.35 -1.24
N VAL A 27 16.38 -0.26 -1.60
CA VAL A 27 17.62 0.25 -0.98
C VAL A 27 17.42 1.63 -0.37
N GLY A 28 18.22 1.97 0.63
CA GLY A 28 18.18 3.27 1.30
C GLY A 28 18.57 3.17 2.78
N GLU A 29 18.72 4.31 3.43
CA GLU A 29 19.14 4.41 4.84
C GLU A 29 18.19 3.72 5.82
N ASN A 30 18.70 3.33 6.98
CA ASN A 30 17.84 2.83 8.05
C ASN A 30 16.77 3.85 8.40
N SER A 31 15.58 3.37 8.72
CA SER A 31 14.41 4.21 9.03
C SER A 31 13.87 5.04 7.86
N SER A 32 14.36 4.87 6.62
CA SER A 32 13.81 5.54 5.42
C SER A 32 12.42 5.03 4.97
N GLY A 33 11.78 4.16 5.75
CA GLY A 33 10.45 3.63 5.43
C GLY A 33 10.42 2.32 4.63
N LYS A 34 11.58 1.70 4.36
CA LYS A 34 11.65 0.41 3.64
C LYS A 34 10.77 -0.68 4.25
N SER A 35 10.87 -0.87 5.57
CA SER A 35 10.06 -1.85 6.29
C SER A 35 8.57 -1.48 6.29
N THR A 36 8.22 -0.19 6.32
CA THR A 36 6.83 0.27 6.19
C THR A 36 6.27 -0.11 4.82
N PHE A 37 7.02 0.17 3.75
CA PHE A 37 6.63 -0.18 2.38
C PHE A 37 6.47 -1.70 2.21
N LEU A 38 7.39 -2.51 2.73
CA LEU A 38 7.25 -3.98 2.66
C LEU A 38 6.07 -4.50 3.48
N ARG A 39 5.77 -3.89 4.63
CA ARG A 39 4.64 -4.26 5.50
C ARG A 39 3.28 -3.84 4.94
N PHE A 40 3.23 -2.98 3.92
CA PHE A 40 1.98 -2.64 3.23
C PHE A 40 1.35 -3.85 2.52
N PHE A 41 2.14 -4.74 1.92
CA PHE A 41 1.59 -5.93 1.24
C PHE A 41 0.84 -6.89 2.19
N PRO A 42 1.41 -7.31 3.33
CA PRO A 42 0.66 -8.09 4.32
C PRO A 42 -0.49 -7.31 4.96
N LEU A 43 -0.42 -5.97 5.06
CA LEU A 43 -1.54 -5.14 5.50
C LEU A 43 -2.73 -5.28 4.54
N LEU A 44 -2.49 -5.19 3.23
CA LEU A 44 -3.54 -5.43 2.23
C LEU A 44 -4.08 -6.85 2.32
N LYS A 45 -3.19 -7.84 2.39
CA LYS A 45 -3.58 -9.26 2.46
C LYS A 45 -4.52 -9.52 3.65
N GLN A 46 -4.13 -9.11 4.86
CA GLN A 46 -4.96 -9.34 6.04
C GLN A 46 -6.27 -8.54 6.02
N SER A 47 -6.29 -7.39 5.35
CA SER A 47 -7.49 -6.56 5.19
C SER A 47 -8.48 -7.19 4.23
N VAL A 48 -8.01 -7.82 3.14
CA VAL A 48 -8.86 -8.47 2.14
C VAL A 48 -9.34 -9.86 2.61
N GLU A 49 -8.49 -10.61 3.32
CA GLU A 49 -8.80 -11.97 3.76
C GLU A 49 -9.70 -12.04 5.00
N SER A 50 -9.84 -10.95 5.76
CA SER A 50 -10.57 -10.93 7.02
C SER A 50 -11.93 -10.25 6.87
N ARG A 51 -12.92 -10.68 7.66
CA ARG A 51 -14.13 -9.86 7.89
C ARG A 51 -13.77 -8.74 8.85
N THR A 52 -13.69 -7.53 8.34
CA THR A 52 -13.27 -6.34 9.08
C THR A 52 -14.45 -5.37 9.22
N ILE A 53 -14.41 -4.52 10.25
CA ILE A 53 -15.42 -3.47 10.44
C ILE A 53 -15.21 -2.32 9.45
N GLY A 54 -13.96 -2.06 9.07
CA GLY A 54 -13.57 -1.03 8.11
C GLY A 54 -12.76 -1.60 6.94
N PRO A 55 -12.40 -0.77 5.95
CA PRO A 55 -11.75 -1.23 4.71
C PRO A 55 -10.32 -1.75 4.93
N VAL A 56 -9.67 -1.38 6.03
CA VAL A 56 -8.30 -1.79 6.37
C VAL A 56 -8.25 -2.36 7.77
N LEU A 57 -7.69 -3.56 7.92
CA LEU A 57 -7.35 -4.17 9.20
C LEU A 57 -5.96 -3.71 9.62
N TRP A 58 -5.87 -2.62 10.38
CA TRP A 58 -4.60 -2.02 10.79
C TRP A 58 -3.76 -2.92 11.70
N ASN A 59 -4.40 -3.68 12.58
CA ASN A 59 -3.74 -4.63 13.45
C ASN A 59 -4.31 -6.03 13.21
N GLY A 60 -3.47 -6.95 12.77
CA GLY A 60 -3.85 -8.32 12.46
C GLY A 60 -2.65 -9.27 12.55
N ARG A 61 -2.90 -10.53 12.19
CA ARG A 61 -1.92 -11.61 12.32
C ARG A 61 -0.65 -11.39 11.50
N LEU A 62 -0.74 -10.73 10.35
CA LEU A 62 0.40 -10.58 9.43
C LEU A 62 1.24 -9.35 9.77
N VAL A 63 0.58 -8.24 10.13
CA VAL A 63 1.23 -6.99 10.52
C VAL A 63 0.42 -6.19 11.53
N ASP A 64 1.15 -5.46 12.35
CA ASP A 64 0.62 -4.50 13.30
C ASP A 64 1.01 -3.06 12.90
N PHE A 65 0.01 -2.32 12.42
CA PHE A 65 0.06 -0.88 12.21
C PHE A 65 -0.50 -0.06 13.37
N GLY A 66 -1.01 -0.70 14.43
CA GLY A 66 -1.75 -0.08 15.51
C GLY A 66 -3.18 0.22 15.06
N ASN A 67 -3.65 1.43 15.32
CA ASN A 67 -4.88 1.96 14.77
C ASN A 67 -4.60 2.94 13.60
N TYR A 68 -5.64 3.52 13.03
CA TYR A 68 -5.52 4.51 11.94
C TYR A 68 -4.54 5.65 12.27
N LYS A 69 -4.60 6.22 13.48
CA LYS A 69 -3.74 7.33 13.91
C LYS A 69 -2.28 6.92 14.04
N ASP A 70 -2.01 5.66 14.42
CA ASP A 70 -0.64 5.12 14.50
C ASP A 70 -0.06 4.84 13.11
N ALA A 71 -0.94 4.47 12.16
CA ALA A 71 -0.58 4.22 10.77
C ALA A 71 -0.41 5.53 9.97
N HIS A 72 -1.06 6.60 10.39
CA HIS A 72 -1.06 7.90 9.72
C HIS A 72 0.22 8.70 10.00
N GLN A 73 0.60 9.51 9.02
CA GLN A 73 1.76 10.39 9.14
C GLN A 73 1.50 11.52 10.13
N LYS A 74 2.43 11.71 11.08
CA LYS A 74 2.39 12.84 12.00
C LYS A 74 2.39 14.18 11.25
N HIS A 75 1.55 15.12 11.68
CA HIS A 75 1.43 16.48 11.14
C HIS A 75 0.89 16.58 9.71
N SER A 76 0.19 15.56 9.21
CA SER A 76 -0.61 15.69 8.00
C SER A 76 -2.08 15.94 8.37
N GLU A 77 -2.77 16.80 7.61
CA GLU A 77 -4.22 17.02 7.75
C GLU A 77 -5.02 16.19 6.73
N GLU A 78 -4.34 15.51 5.80
CA GLU A 78 -4.96 14.67 4.76
C GLU A 78 -5.00 13.20 5.15
N ASP A 79 -5.97 12.45 4.62
CA ASP A 79 -6.11 11.02 4.90
C ASP A 79 -5.05 10.16 4.20
N ILE A 80 -4.78 8.98 4.78
CA ILE A 80 -3.94 7.96 4.13
C ILE A 80 -4.49 7.65 2.74
N CYS A 81 -3.65 7.74 1.71
CA CYS A 81 -4.01 7.40 0.34
C CYS A 81 -3.24 6.17 -0.14
N LEU A 82 -3.98 5.19 -0.65
CA LEU A 82 -3.46 3.96 -1.23
C LEU A 82 -3.91 3.91 -2.70
N GLU A 83 -2.97 4.12 -3.62
CA GLU A 83 -3.26 4.18 -5.04
C GLU A 83 -2.65 2.96 -5.75
N PHE A 84 -3.44 2.36 -6.65
CA PHE A 84 -3.06 1.19 -7.43
C PHE A 84 -3.33 1.41 -8.90
N LYS A 85 -2.40 1.00 -9.76
CA LYS A 85 -2.58 1.05 -11.21
C LYS A 85 -2.52 -0.35 -11.80
N PHE A 86 -3.45 -0.60 -12.73
CA PHE A 86 -3.56 -1.83 -13.48
C PHE A 86 -3.68 -1.50 -14.98
N GLU A 87 -2.76 -2.00 -15.78
CA GLU A 87 -2.88 -2.04 -17.23
C GLU A 87 -3.83 -3.17 -17.58
N ILE A 88 -4.98 -2.82 -18.16
CA ILE A 88 -5.97 -3.79 -18.61
C ILE A 88 -5.61 -4.17 -20.04
N PRO A 89 -5.35 -5.45 -20.35
CA PRO A 89 -5.14 -5.86 -21.73
C PRO A 89 -6.41 -5.57 -22.54
N SER A 90 -6.25 -4.99 -23.73
CA SER A 90 -7.39 -4.75 -24.62
C SER A 90 -7.95 -6.10 -25.08
N PHE A 91 -9.22 -6.35 -24.78
CA PHE A 91 -9.91 -7.50 -25.37
C PHE A 91 -10.25 -7.17 -26.82
N PRO A 92 -10.03 -8.10 -27.78
CA PRO A 92 -10.49 -7.91 -29.14
C PRO A 92 -12.02 -7.77 -29.13
N LYS A 93 -12.53 -6.70 -29.76
CA LYS A 93 -13.98 -6.54 -29.94
C LYS A 93 -14.46 -7.67 -30.84
N ASN A 94 -15.33 -8.53 -30.33
CA ASN A 94 -15.98 -9.55 -31.13
C ASN A 94 -16.98 -8.82 -32.05
N ASN A 95 -16.66 -8.73 -33.34
CA ASN A 95 -17.59 -8.21 -34.33
C ASN A 95 -18.65 -9.29 -34.57
N ALA A 96 -19.82 -9.13 -33.96
CA ALA A 96 -21.04 -9.86 -34.33
C ALA A 96 -21.66 -9.21 -35.58
#